data_AF-A0A929EGB1-F1
#
_entry.id   AF-A0A929EGB1-F1
#
_cell.length_a   1.000
_cell.length_b   1.000
_cell.length_c   1.000
_cell.angle_alpha   90.00
_cell.angle_beta   90.00
_cell.angle_gamma   90.00
#
_symmetry.space_group_name_H-M   'P 1'
#
loop_
_entity.id
_entity.type
_entity.pdbx_description
1 polymer ?
#
loop_
_entity_poly.entity_id
_entity_poly.type
_entity_poly.pdbx_seq_one_letter_code
_entity_poly.pdbx_strand_id
1 'polypeptide(L)'
;MKRIGLWILLLTCVATSAGLIFATSGNAEYGDIVLNSKSASMKKANVKPVVFPHWFHRIRFKCKVCHEDIFILKKGANDINMSEIMRGNFCGKCHNGMTAWEPLYCDRCHSYEGSKPNAPTNQN
;
A
#
# COMPACT_ATOMS: atom_id res chain seq x y z
N MET A 1 17.48 -17.87 -54.84
CA MET A 1 16.32 -18.22 -54.00
C MET A 1 16.67 -18.32 -52.49
N LYS A 2 17.47 -17.40 -51.92
CA LYS A 2 17.85 -17.43 -50.48
C LYS A 2 17.62 -16.12 -49.72
N ARG A 3 17.01 -15.11 -50.36
CA ARG A 3 16.88 -13.75 -49.79
C ARG A 3 15.50 -13.42 -49.19
N ILE A 4 14.52 -14.30 -49.35
CA ILE A 4 13.13 -14.07 -48.88
C ILE A 4 12.95 -14.55 -47.42
N GLY A 5 13.70 -15.56 -46.98
CA GLY A 5 13.60 -16.11 -45.61
C GLY A 5 14.16 -15.21 -44.50
N LEU A 6 15.05 -14.27 -44.84
CA LEU A 6 15.68 -13.39 -43.83
C LEU A 6 14.74 -12.27 -43.36
N TRP A 7 13.84 -11.80 -44.23
CA TRP A 7 12.86 -10.76 -43.89
C TRP A 7 11.68 -11.30 -43.06
N ILE A 8 11.31 -12.57 -43.25
CA ILE A 8 10.23 -13.22 -42.48
C ILE A 8 10.69 -13.54 -41.04
N LEU A 9 11.96 -13.88 -40.83
CA LEU A 9 12.52 -14.10 -39.48
C LEU A 9 12.74 -12.79 -38.69
N LEU A 10 12.95 -11.66 -39.38
CA LEU A 10 13.07 -10.36 -38.73
C LEU A 10 11.71 -9.80 -38.29
N LEU A 11 10.63 -10.08 -39.01
CA LEU A 11 9.28 -9.62 -38.64
C LEU A 11 8.72 -10.33 -37.40
N THR A 12 9.07 -11.60 -37.18
CA THR A 12 8.60 -12.37 -36.02
C THR A 12 9.31 -12.01 -34.71
N CYS A 13 10.55 -11.52 -34.78
CA CYS A 13 11.29 -11.03 -33.61
C CYS A 13 10.75 -9.69 -33.07
N VAL A 14 10.14 -8.87 -33.92
CA VAL A 14 9.55 -7.58 -33.53
C VAL A 14 8.21 -7.77 -32.81
N ALA A 15 7.44 -8.82 -33.14
CA ALA A 15 6.14 -9.07 -32.52
C ALA A 15 6.23 -9.67 -31.10
N THR A 16 7.24 -10.48 -30.80
CA THR A 16 7.40 -11.12 -29.47
C THR A 16 8.03 -10.21 -28.41
N SER A 17 8.67 -9.11 -28.82
CA SER A 17 9.26 -8.12 -27.90
C SER A 17 8.27 -7.05 -27.42
N ALA A 18 7.09 -6.93 -28.05
CA ALA A 18 6.08 -5.93 -27.68
C ALA A 18 5.14 -6.35 -26.53
N GLY A 19 5.19 -7.61 -26.08
CA GLY A 19 4.24 -8.15 -25.09
C GLY A 19 4.63 -8.00 -23.61
N LEU A 20 5.83 -7.51 -23.29
CA LEU A 20 6.40 -7.56 -21.93
C LEU A 20 6.36 -6.25 -21.14
N ILE A 21 5.75 -5.18 -21.66
CA ILE A 21 5.73 -3.86 -21.01
C ILE A 21 4.29 -3.42 -20.71
N PHE A 22 3.55 -4.23 -19.98
CA PHE A 22 2.43 -3.72 -19.18
C PHE A 22 2.73 -3.99 -17.71
N ALA A 23 3.78 -3.33 -17.21
CA ALA A 23 3.86 -3.07 -15.77
C ALA A 23 2.70 -2.12 -15.43
N THR A 24 1.61 -2.66 -14.91
CA THR A 24 0.53 -1.84 -14.38
C THR A 24 1.10 -1.09 -13.18
N SER A 25 1.44 0.19 -13.36
CA SER A 25 1.64 1.12 -12.27
C SER A 25 0.31 1.21 -11.52
N GLY A 26 0.23 0.53 -10.38
CA GLY A 26 -0.93 0.61 -9.50
C GLY A 26 -1.10 2.04 -9.02
N ASN A 27 -2.08 2.75 -9.57
CA ASN A 27 -2.47 4.08 -9.11
C ASN A 27 -2.92 3.98 -7.64
N ALA A 28 -2.54 4.96 -6.82
CA ALA A 28 -3.14 5.12 -5.49
C ALA A 28 -4.62 5.46 -5.68
N GLU A 29 -5.49 4.57 -5.24
CA GLU A 29 -6.94 4.76 -5.38
C GLU A 29 -7.41 5.87 -4.43
N TYR A 30 -8.45 6.59 -4.82
CA TYR A 30 -9.08 7.65 -4.01
C TYR A 30 -9.43 7.12 -2.61
N GLY A 31 -8.66 7.53 -1.61
CA GLY A 31 -8.84 7.17 -0.21
C GLY A 31 -7.61 6.59 0.48
N ASP A 32 -6.59 6.09 -0.24
CA ASP A 32 -5.39 5.56 0.43
C ASP A 32 -4.63 6.67 1.16
N ILE A 33 -4.27 6.45 2.43
CA ILE A 33 -3.51 7.43 3.23
C ILE A 33 -2.13 6.89 3.56
N VAL A 34 -1.17 7.80 3.70
CA VAL A 34 0.18 7.48 4.17
C VAL A 34 0.31 7.96 5.61
N LEU A 35 0.66 7.05 6.51
CA LEU A 35 0.97 7.35 7.90
C LEU A 35 2.47 7.54 8.04
N ASN A 36 2.93 8.79 8.01
CA ASN A 36 4.35 9.16 8.09
C ASN A 36 4.69 10.16 9.21
N SER A 37 3.78 10.42 10.15
CA SER A 37 4.00 11.33 11.31
C SER A 37 5.15 10.88 12.19
N LYS A 38 5.31 9.57 12.35
CA LYS A 38 6.38 8.96 13.14
C LYS A 38 7.49 8.39 12.27
N SER A 39 7.75 8.98 11.10
CA SER A 39 8.77 8.52 10.15
C SER A 39 10.17 8.39 10.75
N ALA A 40 10.58 9.29 11.65
CA ALA A 40 11.85 9.17 12.36
C ALA A 40 11.91 7.90 13.24
N SER A 41 10.83 7.57 13.94
CA SER A 41 10.73 6.34 14.74
C SER A 41 10.74 5.10 13.85
N MET A 42 10.01 5.12 12.73
CA MET A 42 9.98 4.01 11.77
C MET A 42 11.36 3.77 11.14
N LYS A 43 12.07 4.85 10.78
CA LYS A 43 13.45 4.79 10.31
C LYS A 43 14.38 4.16 11.35
N LYS A 44 14.25 4.53 12.63
CA LYS A 44 15.04 3.93 13.73
C LYS A 44 14.76 2.43 13.89
N ALA A 45 13.52 2.00 13.64
CA ALA A 45 13.12 0.60 13.67
C ALA A 45 13.39 -0.16 12.34
N ASN A 46 14.07 0.48 11.38
CA ASN A 46 14.36 -0.07 10.05
C ASN A 46 13.10 -0.56 9.29
N VAL A 47 11.99 0.18 9.40
CA VAL A 47 10.75 -0.07 8.66
C VAL A 47 10.32 1.18 7.89
N LYS A 48 9.56 0.99 6.81
CA LYS A 48 9.07 2.08 5.95
C LYS A 48 7.85 2.76 6.57
N PRO A 49 7.45 3.96 6.12
CA PRO A 49 6.14 4.49 6.47
C PRO A 49 5.00 3.57 6.04
N VAL A 50 3.84 3.70 6.69
CA VAL A 50 2.70 2.81 6.46
C VAL A 50 1.79 3.38 5.38
N VAL A 51 1.33 2.51 4.46
CA VAL A 51 0.23 2.82 3.55
C VAL A 51 -1.01 2.12 4.09
N PHE A 52 -2.08 2.89 4.35
CA PHE A 52 -3.38 2.34 4.70
C PHE A 52 -4.32 2.41 3.49
N PRO A 53 -4.69 1.26 2.90
CA PRO A 53 -5.53 1.23 1.73
C PRO A 53 -7.02 1.28 2.11
N HIS A 54 -7.66 2.44 2.03
CA HIS A 54 -9.09 2.56 2.38
C HIS A 54 -9.95 1.70 1.46
N TRP A 55 -9.62 1.57 0.19
CA TRP A 55 -10.35 0.72 -0.75
C TRP A 55 -10.50 -0.71 -0.24
N PHE A 56 -9.39 -1.36 0.11
CA PHE A 56 -9.39 -2.75 0.55
C PHE A 56 -10.23 -2.98 1.83
N HIS A 57 -10.28 -1.98 2.70
CA HIS A 57 -11.10 -2.02 3.91
C HIS A 57 -12.58 -1.72 3.60
N ARG A 58 -12.87 -0.78 2.69
CA ARG A 58 -14.25 -0.39 2.31
C ARG A 58 -15.02 -1.46 1.55
N ILE A 59 -14.34 -2.37 0.85
CA ILE A 59 -15.02 -3.52 0.23
C ILE A 59 -15.55 -4.53 1.25
N ARG A 60 -15.13 -4.45 2.53
CA ARG A 60 -15.55 -5.35 3.62
C ARG A 60 -16.29 -4.65 4.75
N PHE A 61 -15.97 -3.38 5.01
CA PHE A 61 -16.46 -2.65 6.17
C PHE A 61 -17.03 -1.28 5.77
N LYS A 62 -18.10 -0.88 6.46
CA LYS A 62 -18.67 0.46 6.35
C LYS A 62 -17.83 1.48 7.12
N CYS A 63 -17.90 2.76 6.75
CA CYS A 63 -17.15 3.84 7.40
C CYS A 63 -17.28 3.84 8.93
N LYS A 64 -18.48 3.58 9.45
CA LYS A 64 -18.77 3.58 10.89
C LYS A 64 -17.98 2.53 11.69
N VAL A 65 -17.57 1.44 11.04
CA VAL A 65 -16.76 0.40 11.71
C VAL A 65 -15.41 0.97 12.16
N CYS A 66 -14.86 1.92 11.40
CA CYS A 66 -13.59 2.55 11.70
C CYS A 66 -13.77 3.92 12.39
N HIS A 67 -14.78 4.69 11.99
CA HIS A 67 -14.97 6.07 12.40
C HIS A 67 -16.30 6.29 13.15
N GLU A 68 -16.35 7.02 14.27
CA GLU A 68 -15.24 7.68 14.96
C GLU A 68 -14.68 6.86 16.14
N ASP A 69 -15.17 5.62 16.31
CA ASP A 69 -14.87 4.80 17.48
C ASP A 69 -13.40 4.33 17.53
N ILE A 70 -12.81 3.94 16.38
CA ILE A 70 -11.43 3.46 16.31
C ILE A 70 -10.47 4.57 15.86
N PHE A 71 -10.91 5.41 14.93
CA PHE A 71 -10.13 6.49 14.37
C PHE A 71 -10.96 7.77 14.29
N ILE A 72 -10.36 8.89 14.69
CA ILE A 72 -10.91 10.22 14.46
C ILE A 72 -10.77 10.53 12.96
N LEU A 73 -11.83 11.03 12.32
CA LEU A 73 -11.85 11.43 10.91
C LEU A 73 -11.11 12.77 10.66
N LYS A 74 -9.89 12.88 11.21
CA LYS A 74 -9.03 14.06 11.10
C LYS A 74 -7.58 13.64 10.92
N LYS A 75 -6.95 14.18 9.87
CA LYS A 75 -5.53 13.94 9.56
C LYS A 75 -4.66 14.28 10.78
N GLY A 76 -3.78 13.36 11.16
CA GLY A 76 -2.85 13.55 12.27
C GLY A 76 -3.46 13.52 13.67
N ALA A 77 -4.78 13.33 13.82
CA ALA A 77 -5.44 13.34 15.13
C ALA A 77 -5.30 12.01 15.91
N ASN A 78 -4.86 10.95 15.25
CA ASN A 78 -4.73 9.62 15.86
C ASN A 78 -3.27 9.33 16.19
N ASP A 79 -2.96 9.14 17.47
CA ASP A 79 -1.60 8.81 17.92
C ASP A 79 -1.28 7.30 17.80
N ILE A 80 -1.25 6.83 16.55
CA ILE A 80 -1.03 5.41 16.26
C ILE A 80 0.42 5.02 16.61
N ASN A 81 0.60 3.92 17.32
CA ASN A 81 1.90 3.31 17.58
C ASN A 81 1.77 1.79 17.79
N MET A 82 2.87 1.06 17.65
CA MET A 82 2.84 -0.40 17.75
C MET A 82 2.47 -0.90 19.15
N SER A 83 2.77 -0.17 20.23
CA SER A 83 2.34 -0.59 21.58
C SER A 83 0.82 -0.58 21.72
N GLU A 84 0.14 0.44 21.20
CA GLU A 84 -1.32 0.52 21.15
C GLU A 84 -1.91 -0.57 20.24
N ILE A 85 -1.29 -0.81 19.08
CA ILE A 85 -1.71 -1.88 18.14
C ILE A 85 -1.64 -3.25 18.81
N MET A 86 -0.54 -3.57 19.49
CA MET A 86 -0.38 -4.83 20.22
C MET A 86 -1.34 -4.98 21.39
N ARG A 87 -1.87 -3.86 21.93
CA ARG A 87 -2.93 -3.84 22.96
C ARG A 87 -4.34 -3.93 22.39
N GLY A 88 -4.50 -4.13 21.08
CA GLY A 88 -5.81 -4.26 20.43
C GLY A 88 -6.50 -2.92 20.15
N ASN A 89 -5.75 -1.83 20.06
CA ASN A 89 -6.24 -0.52 19.63
C ASN A 89 -5.86 -0.23 18.17
N PHE A 90 -6.51 0.76 17.55
CA PHE A 90 -6.30 1.13 16.15
C PHE A 90 -6.36 -0.08 15.20
N CYS A 91 -5.29 -0.34 14.45
CA CYS A 91 -5.16 -1.48 13.55
C CYS A 91 -5.40 -2.81 14.29
N GLY A 92 -4.97 -2.90 15.55
CA GLY A 92 -5.08 -4.08 16.40
C GLY A 92 -6.51 -4.46 16.79
N LYS A 93 -7.50 -3.59 16.57
CA LYS A 93 -8.92 -3.97 16.75
C LYS A 93 -9.31 -5.11 15.82
N CYS A 94 -8.72 -5.16 14.63
CA CYS A 94 -9.00 -6.19 13.61
C CYS A 94 -7.77 -7.03 13.29
N HIS A 95 -6.57 -6.45 13.21
CA HIS A 95 -5.31 -7.17 13.06
C HIS A 95 -4.91 -7.79 14.39
N ASN A 96 -5.58 -8.88 14.77
CA ASN A 96 -5.50 -9.54 16.06
C ASN A 96 -5.38 -11.07 15.94
N GLY A 97 -5.21 -11.60 14.72
CA GLY A 97 -5.14 -13.03 14.45
C GLY A 97 -6.49 -13.73 14.32
N MET A 98 -7.59 -13.02 14.61
CA MET A 98 -8.96 -13.56 14.53
C MET A 98 -9.74 -12.94 13.37
N THR A 99 -9.82 -11.61 13.32
CA THR A 99 -10.57 -10.88 12.28
C THR A 99 -9.72 -10.67 11.04
N ALA A 100 -8.44 -10.35 11.24
CA ALA A 100 -7.41 -10.25 10.22
C ALA A 100 -6.09 -10.80 10.78
N TRP A 101 -5.11 -10.95 9.91
CA TRP A 101 -3.76 -11.39 10.27
C TRP A 101 -3.15 -10.52 11.39
N GLU A 102 -2.34 -11.14 12.25
CA GLU A 102 -1.70 -10.51 13.40
C GLU A 102 -0.68 -9.44 12.98
N PRO A 103 -0.48 -8.35 13.76
CA PRO A 103 0.34 -7.22 13.38
C PRO A 103 1.86 -7.49 13.54
N LEU A 104 2.26 -8.73 13.25
CA LEU A 104 3.64 -9.23 13.28
C LEU A 104 4.29 -9.21 11.88
N TYR A 105 3.50 -9.07 10.82
CA TYR A 105 3.99 -8.98 9.45
C TYR A 105 4.29 -7.53 9.05
N CYS A 106 5.44 -7.02 9.48
CA CYS A 106 5.84 -5.61 9.33
C CYS A 106 5.60 -5.05 7.91
N ASP A 107 6.08 -5.77 6.89
CA ASP A 107 6.06 -5.30 5.49
C ASP A 107 4.66 -5.17 4.89
N ARG A 108 3.64 -5.80 5.50
CA ARG A 108 2.25 -5.67 5.03
C ARG A 108 1.66 -4.30 5.34
N CYS A 109 2.10 -3.67 6.42
CA CYS A 109 1.75 -2.29 6.76
C CYS A 109 2.79 -1.31 6.22
N HIS A 110 4.06 -1.58 6.51
CA HIS A 110 5.20 -0.70 6.25
C HIS A 110 5.68 -0.82 4.79
N SER A 111 4.85 -0.35 3.86
CA SER A 111 5.02 -0.56 2.42
C SER A 111 5.22 0.72 1.60
N TYR A 112 5.44 1.87 2.25
CA TYR A 112 5.62 3.12 1.53
C TYR A 112 7.02 3.26 0.91
N GLU A 113 7.09 3.30 -0.43
CA GLU A 113 8.35 3.40 -1.19
C GLU A 113 8.74 4.83 -1.60
N GLY A 114 8.03 5.87 -1.15
CA GLY A 114 8.37 7.26 -1.47
C GLY A 114 7.95 7.77 -2.86
N SER A 115 7.48 6.91 -3.76
CA SER A 115 7.16 7.24 -5.17
C SER A 115 5.68 7.50 -5.48
N LYS A 116 4.83 7.74 -4.48
CA LYS A 116 3.39 8.03 -4.72
C LYS A 116 3.14 9.55 -4.71
N PRO A 117 3.13 10.23 -5.87
CA PRO A 117 2.96 11.70 -5.95
C PRO A 117 1.59 12.21 -5.45
N ASN A 118 0.60 11.32 -5.25
CA ASN A 118 -0.79 11.72 -4.92
C ASN A 118 -1.41 10.99 -3.73
N ALA A 119 -0.65 10.19 -2.97
CA ALA A 119 -1.19 9.74 -1.69
C ALA A 119 -1.14 10.94 -0.74
N PRO A 120 -2.25 11.38 -0.11
CA PRO A 120 -2.23 12.45 0.88
C PRO A 120 -1.25 12.06 1.99
N THR A 121 -0.02 12.55 1.86
CA THR A 121 1.02 12.35 2.84
C THR A 121 0.68 13.20 4.04
N ASN A 122 1.11 12.75 5.21
CA ASN A 122 0.81 13.43 6.44
C ASN A 122 1.57 14.78 6.61
N GLN A 123 2.13 15.37 5.54
CA GLN A 123 2.83 16.65 5.60
C GLN A 123 1.88 17.74 6.13
N ASN A 124 2.07 18.03 7.41
CA ASN A 124 2.05 19.29 8.14
C ASN A 124 2.79 19.01 9.46
#